data_AF-A0AAU7T8M0-F1
#
_entry.id   AF-A0AAU7T8M0-F1
#
_cell.length_a   1.000
_cell.length_b   1.000
_cell.length_c   1.000
_cell.angle_alpha   90.00
_cell.angle_beta   90.00
_cell.angle_gamma   90.00
#
_symmetry.space_group_name_H-M   'P 1'
#
loop_
_entity.id
_entity.type
_entity.pdbx_description
1 polymer ?
#
loop_
_entity_poly.entity_id
_entity_poly.type
_entity_poly.pdbx_seq_one_letter_code
_entity_poly.pdbx_strand_id
1 'polypeptide(L)'
;MLTDQLPSTALGVLLDAANDAPVLHVPRAWRIDVGGHLLDIRLDGSTPSDPVARIQRIATGAAVFNLRCAAASLGYDSWVSLYPYPDEPALAARILVEPTDLPDPELRQLYTALQSRRPAREATLPDQQARRMLERAAAIEDAQLTWLPIGSLATVVTHGGEPGDQVRAGIALERVLLTATSRDVRAECLNYTLIRFGEPTTNGRSS
;
A
#
# COMPACT_ATOMS: atom_id res chain seq x y z
N MET A 1 -32.77 -2.80 8.69
CA MET A 1 -32.32 -3.41 7.43
C MET A 1 -30.97 -2.78 7.14
N LEU A 2 -29.86 -3.53 7.24
CA LEU A 2 -28.60 -3.05 6.70
C LEU A 2 -28.81 -2.86 5.20
N THR A 3 -28.55 -1.67 4.68
CA THR A 3 -28.51 -1.45 3.24
C THR A 3 -27.42 -2.37 2.68
N ASP A 4 -27.76 -3.17 1.66
CA ASP A 4 -26.84 -4.11 1.01
C ASP A 4 -25.70 -3.40 0.22
N GLN A 5 -25.64 -2.06 0.34
CA GLN A 5 -24.73 -1.18 -0.38
C GLN A 5 -24.09 -0.20 0.60
N LEU A 6 -22.80 0.07 0.38
CA LEU A 6 -22.12 1.18 1.04
C LEU A 6 -22.79 2.51 0.70
N PRO A 7 -22.99 3.41 1.68
CA PRO A 7 -23.45 4.77 1.40
C PRO A 7 -22.54 5.47 0.39
N SER A 8 -23.11 6.20 -0.56
CA SER A 8 -22.34 6.88 -1.63
C SER A 8 -21.30 7.86 -1.09
N THR A 9 -21.58 8.51 0.05
CA THR A 9 -20.64 9.38 0.75
C THR A 9 -19.44 8.61 1.31
N ALA A 10 -19.68 7.45 1.93
CA ALA A 10 -18.62 6.57 2.41
C ALA A 10 -17.78 6.06 1.24
N LEU A 11 -18.42 5.61 0.16
CA LEU A 11 -17.73 5.16 -1.05
C LEU A 11 -16.84 6.26 -1.65
N GLY A 12 -17.33 7.50 -1.75
CA GLY A 12 -16.52 8.61 -2.24
C GLY A 12 -15.22 8.80 -1.45
N VAL A 13 -15.32 8.80 -0.12
CA VAL A 13 -14.15 8.93 0.77
C VAL A 13 -13.15 7.78 0.61
N LEU A 14 -13.63 6.54 0.43
CA LEU A 14 -12.77 5.37 0.18
C LEU A 14 -12.02 5.51 -1.14
N LEU A 15 -12.70 5.93 -2.20
CA LEU A 15 -12.12 6.09 -3.54
C LEU A 15 -11.13 7.26 -3.59
N ASP A 16 -11.44 8.38 -2.94
CA ASP A 16 -10.53 9.52 -2.82
C ASP A 16 -9.24 9.13 -2.07
N ALA A 17 -9.36 8.39 -0.97
CA ALA A 17 -8.19 7.89 -0.24
C ALA A 17 -7.32 6.96 -1.10
N ALA A 18 -7.94 6.05 -1.88
CA ALA A 18 -7.21 5.21 -2.82
C ALA A 18 -6.49 6.03 -3.91
N ASN A 19 -7.10 7.13 -4.36
CA ASN A 19 -6.49 8.06 -5.31
C ASN A 19 -5.33 8.86 -4.71
N ASP A 20 -5.26 9.04 -3.39
CA ASP A 20 -4.16 9.72 -2.69
C ASP A 20 -2.91 8.84 -2.50
N ALA A 21 -2.92 7.63 -3.05
CA ALA A 21 -1.74 6.77 -3.10
C ALA A 21 -0.52 7.50 -3.69
N PRO A 22 0.70 7.26 -3.17
CA PRO A 22 1.91 7.93 -3.61
C PRO A 22 2.16 7.73 -5.10
N VAL A 23 2.56 8.80 -5.78
CA VAL A 23 2.84 8.78 -7.22
C VAL A 23 4.16 8.04 -7.46
N LEU A 24 4.10 6.85 -8.05
CA LEU A 24 5.27 6.04 -8.36
C LEU A 24 5.67 6.10 -9.85
N HIS A 25 5.82 7.29 -10.46
CA HIS A 25 6.31 7.50 -11.86
C HIS A 25 5.72 6.59 -12.97
N VAL A 26 4.61 5.91 -12.72
CA VAL A 26 3.83 5.15 -13.69
C VAL A 26 2.40 5.70 -13.66
N PRO A 27 1.69 5.75 -14.81
CA PRO A 27 0.28 6.08 -14.82
C PRO A 27 -0.49 5.17 -13.86
N ARG A 28 -1.47 5.74 -13.14
CA ARG A 28 -2.40 4.95 -12.32
C ARG A 28 -3.10 3.96 -13.23
N ALA A 29 -2.87 2.67 -12.99
CA ALA A 29 -3.34 1.59 -13.83
C ALA A 29 -4.15 0.60 -12.98
N TRP A 30 -5.05 1.12 -12.17
CA TRP A 30 -6.02 0.29 -11.46
C TRP A 30 -7.44 0.83 -11.64
N ARG A 31 -8.37 -0.11 -11.67
CA ARG A 31 -9.82 0.12 -11.66
C ARG A 31 -10.42 -0.51 -10.41
N ILE A 32 -11.33 0.19 -9.75
CA ILE A 32 -12.05 -0.31 -8.58
C ILE A 32 -13.48 -0.64 -9.00
N ASP A 33 -13.82 -1.93 -9.02
CA ASP A 33 -15.18 -2.41 -9.24
C ASP A 33 -15.88 -2.54 -7.88
N VAL A 34 -17.05 -1.94 -7.72
CA VAL A 34 -17.77 -1.87 -6.44
C VAL A 34 -19.02 -2.74 -6.51
N GLY A 35 -19.16 -3.66 -5.57
CA GLY A 35 -20.33 -4.51 -5.40
C GLY A 35 -20.78 -4.55 -3.94
N GLY A 36 -21.72 -3.69 -3.57
CA GLY A 36 -22.22 -3.64 -2.19
C GLY A 36 -21.15 -3.16 -1.22
N HIS A 37 -20.69 -4.08 -0.36
CA HIS A 37 -19.61 -3.90 0.62
C HIS A 37 -18.26 -4.46 0.12
N LEU A 38 -18.21 -4.93 -1.13
CA LEU A 38 -17.03 -5.51 -1.75
C LEU A 38 -16.41 -4.54 -2.75
N LEU A 39 -15.10 -4.32 -2.66
CA LEU A 39 -14.33 -3.49 -3.56
C LEU A 39 -13.21 -4.33 -4.19
N ASP A 40 -13.31 -4.54 -5.50
CA ASP A 40 -12.36 -5.30 -6.29
C ASP A 40 -11.41 -4.34 -7.02
N ILE A 41 -10.12 -4.41 -6.72
CA ILE A 41 -9.09 -3.60 -7.36
C ILE A 41 -8.40 -4.41 -8.43
N ARG A 42 -8.59 -4.01 -9.68
CA ARG A 42 -8.04 -4.66 -10.87
C ARG A 42 -6.93 -3.83 -11.49
N LEU A 43 -5.87 -4.49 -11.97
CA LEU A 43 -4.79 -3.85 -12.73
C LEU A 43 -5.21 -3.66 -14.19
N ASP A 44 -4.89 -2.51 -14.76
CA ASP A 44 -5.12 -2.18 -16.16
C ASP A 44 -3.90 -2.51 -17.02
N GLY A 45 -4.07 -3.39 -18.00
CA GLY A 45 -3.26 -3.41 -19.23
C GLY A 45 -1.78 -3.84 -19.14
N SER A 46 -1.28 -4.34 -18.01
CA SER A 46 0.14 -4.78 -17.90
C SER A 46 0.31 -6.30 -17.97
N THR A 47 1.37 -6.78 -18.63
CA THR A 47 1.75 -8.20 -18.58
C THR A 47 2.50 -8.52 -17.28
N PRO A 48 2.35 -9.74 -16.71
CA PRO A 48 2.91 -10.05 -15.40
C PRO A 48 4.43 -9.88 -15.24
N SER A 49 5.22 -9.98 -16.32
CA SER A 49 6.69 -9.88 -16.27
C SER A 49 7.25 -8.49 -16.51
N ASP A 50 6.41 -7.47 -16.72
CA ASP A 50 6.86 -6.10 -16.97
C ASP A 50 7.32 -5.44 -15.65
N PRO A 51 8.53 -4.82 -15.59
CA PRO A 51 8.92 -3.96 -14.47
C PRO A 51 7.86 -2.89 -14.10
N VAL A 52 7.10 -2.39 -15.09
CA VAL A 52 5.96 -1.49 -14.86
C VAL A 52 4.85 -2.17 -14.05
N ALA A 53 4.56 -3.44 -14.31
CA ALA A 53 3.56 -4.21 -13.56
C ALA A 53 3.94 -4.34 -12.09
N ARG A 54 5.24 -4.47 -11.77
CA ARG A 54 5.70 -4.46 -10.37
C ARG A 54 5.42 -3.12 -9.69
N ILE A 55 5.75 -2.01 -10.35
CA ILE A 55 5.51 -0.68 -9.79
C ILE A 55 4.01 -0.43 -9.61
N GLN A 56 3.18 -0.85 -10.56
CA GLN A 56 1.71 -0.77 -10.47
C GLN A 56 1.16 -1.60 -9.31
N ARG A 57 1.69 -2.81 -9.08
CA ARG A 57 1.32 -3.64 -7.92
C ARG A 57 1.67 -2.98 -6.60
N ILE A 58 2.87 -2.42 -6.48
CA ILE A 58 3.28 -1.66 -5.29
C ILE A 58 2.36 -0.44 -5.08
N ALA A 59 2.08 0.32 -6.14
CA ALA A 59 1.18 1.47 -6.04
C ALA A 59 -0.26 1.05 -5.68
N THR A 60 -0.73 -0.09 -6.20
CA THR A 60 -2.02 -0.70 -5.86
C THR A 60 -2.07 -1.07 -4.38
N GLY A 61 -1.00 -1.63 -3.82
CA GLY A 61 -0.90 -1.91 -2.39
C GLY A 61 -1.03 -0.66 -1.52
N ALA A 62 -0.41 0.45 -1.95
CA ALA A 62 -0.56 1.71 -1.24
C ALA A 62 -2.00 2.24 -1.29
N ALA A 63 -2.68 2.12 -2.44
CA ALA A 63 -4.10 2.46 -2.57
C ALA A 63 -4.99 1.60 -1.67
N VAL A 64 -4.73 0.29 -1.59
CA VAL A 64 -5.40 -0.63 -0.66
C VAL A 64 -5.25 -0.15 0.78
N PHE A 65 -4.04 0.24 1.19
CA PHE A 65 -3.78 0.67 2.56
C PHE A 65 -4.51 1.97 2.91
N ASN A 66 -4.52 2.95 1.99
CA ASN A 66 -5.26 4.20 2.20
C ASN A 66 -6.76 3.97 2.34
N LEU A 67 -7.31 3.05 1.54
CA LEU A 67 -8.71 2.63 1.62
C LEU A 67 -9.03 2.01 3.00
N ARG A 68 -8.16 1.14 3.52
CA ARG A 68 -8.31 0.58 4.87
C ARG A 68 -8.31 1.67 5.95
N CYS A 69 -7.44 2.67 5.82
CA CYS A 69 -7.39 3.81 6.74
C CYS A 69 -8.70 4.62 6.70
N ALA A 70 -9.21 4.89 5.49
CA ALA A 70 -10.48 5.59 5.28
C ALA A 70 -11.68 4.79 5.81
N ALA A 71 -11.71 3.46 5.61
CA ALA A 71 -12.73 2.60 6.17
C ALA A 71 -12.78 2.70 7.70
N ALA A 72 -11.62 2.59 8.36
CA ALA A 72 -11.52 2.70 9.82
C ALA A 72 -11.91 4.08 10.37
N SER A 73 -11.73 5.16 9.59
CA SER A 73 -12.16 6.50 10.00
C SER A 73 -13.67 6.73 9.87
N LEU A 74 -14.31 5.96 9.00
CA LEU A 74 -15.76 5.99 8.77
C LEU A 74 -16.55 5.00 9.63
N GLY A 75 -15.88 4.19 10.46
CA GLY A 75 -16.55 3.20 11.32
C GLY A 75 -16.71 1.82 10.67
N TYR A 76 -15.81 1.44 9.77
CA TYR A 76 -15.82 0.13 9.10
C TYR A 76 -14.55 -0.67 9.41
N ASP A 77 -14.69 -1.99 9.52
CA ASP A 77 -13.58 -2.93 9.42
C ASP A 77 -13.36 -3.32 7.97
N SER A 78 -12.13 -3.72 7.65
CA SER A 78 -11.74 -4.06 6.27
C SER A 78 -10.89 -5.33 6.21
N TRP A 79 -11.29 -6.29 5.39
CA TRP A 79 -10.55 -7.53 5.13
C TRP A 79 -10.04 -7.55 3.70
N VAL A 80 -8.75 -7.82 3.51
CA VAL A 80 -8.09 -7.81 2.21
C VAL A 80 -7.67 -9.22 1.82
N SER A 81 -8.05 -9.63 0.61
CA SER A 81 -7.50 -10.80 -0.07
C SER A 81 -6.72 -10.37 -1.31
N LEU A 82 -5.45 -10.75 -1.40
CA LEU A 82 -4.59 -10.46 -2.56
C LEU A 82 -4.64 -11.63 -3.53
N TYR A 83 -4.89 -11.36 -4.82
CA TYR A 83 -5.02 -12.38 -5.87
C TYR A 83 -5.90 -13.58 -5.45
N PRO A 84 -7.18 -13.34 -5.08
CA PRO A 84 -8.05 -14.39 -4.53
C PRO A 84 -8.37 -15.51 -5.54
N TYR A 85 -8.25 -15.24 -6.84
CA TYR A 85 -8.61 -16.15 -7.92
C TYR A 85 -7.44 -16.32 -8.90
N PRO A 86 -6.83 -17.53 -9.00
CA PRO A 86 -5.70 -17.78 -9.90
C PRO A 86 -6.01 -17.57 -11.40
N ASP A 87 -7.28 -17.74 -11.79
CA ASP A 87 -7.79 -17.56 -13.14
C ASP A 87 -8.14 -16.09 -13.48
N GLU A 88 -8.12 -15.19 -12.50
CA GLU A 88 -8.29 -13.74 -12.68
C GLU A 88 -7.03 -12.94 -12.29
N PRO A 89 -5.93 -13.04 -13.05
CA PRO A 89 -4.66 -12.39 -12.72
C PRO A 89 -4.70 -10.85 -12.75
N ALA A 90 -5.77 -10.26 -13.29
CA ALA A 90 -6.01 -8.83 -13.23
C ALA A 90 -6.56 -8.38 -11.87
N LEU A 91 -7.24 -9.25 -11.11
CA LEU A 91 -7.81 -8.94 -9.79
C LEU A 91 -6.71 -8.99 -8.73
N ALA A 92 -6.08 -7.85 -8.47
CA ALA A 92 -4.94 -7.76 -7.55
C ALA A 92 -5.35 -7.80 -6.09
N ALA A 93 -6.48 -7.17 -5.74
CA ALA A 93 -6.99 -7.18 -4.37
C ALA A 93 -8.52 -7.17 -4.36
N ARG A 94 -9.10 -7.84 -3.37
CA ARG A 94 -10.51 -7.77 -3.00
C ARG A 94 -10.61 -7.32 -1.56
N ILE A 95 -11.44 -6.32 -1.30
CA ILE A 95 -11.62 -5.72 0.02
C ILE A 95 -13.08 -5.84 0.42
N LEU A 96 -13.36 -6.51 1.53
CA LEU A 96 -14.67 -6.48 2.18
C LEU A 96 -14.65 -5.38 3.24
N VAL A 97 -15.63 -4.48 3.21
CA VAL A 97 -15.75 -3.34 4.13
C VAL A 97 -17.08 -3.42 4.85
N GLU A 98 -17.08 -3.76 6.14
CA GLU A 98 -18.33 -3.92 6.92
C GLU A 98 -18.39 -2.97 8.10
N PRO A 99 -19.59 -2.47 8.47
CA PRO A 99 -19.74 -1.62 9.65
C PRO A 99 -19.22 -2.32 10.91
N THR A 100 -18.55 -1.56 11.78
CA THR A 100 -18.02 -2.06 13.05
C THR A 100 -18.19 -1.02 14.14
N ASP A 101 -18.46 -1.46 15.37
CA ASP A 101 -18.49 -0.59 16.55
C ASP A 101 -17.10 -0.37 17.14
N LEU A 102 -16.09 -1.14 16.70
CA LEU A 102 -14.72 -1.07 17.20
C LEU A 102 -13.69 -1.00 16.06
N PRO A 103 -13.66 0.10 15.28
CA PRO A 103 -12.72 0.22 14.17
C PRO A 103 -11.30 0.36 14.68
N ASP A 104 -10.33 -0.19 13.94
CA ASP A 104 -8.90 -0.13 14.27
C ASP A 104 -8.45 1.32 14.54
N PRO A 105 -8.05 1.65 15.79
CA PRO A 105 -7.67 3.01 16.16
C PRO A 105 -6.36 3.47 15.50
N GLU A 106 -5.45 2.55 15.18
CA GLU A 106 -4.19 2.87 14.52
C GLU A 106 -4.44 3.23 13.05
N LEU A 107 -5.28 2.47 12.34
CA LEU A 107 -5.68 2.81 10.96
C LEU A 107 -6.42 4.16 10.91
N ARG A 108 -7.28 4.44 11.89
CA ARG A 108 -7.95 5.75 12.00
C ARG A 108 -6.96 6.90 12.20
N GLN A 109 -5.94 6.70 13.03
CA GLN A 109 -4.87 7.68 13.22
C GLN A 109 -4.08 7.90 11.92
N LEU A 110 -3.77 6.82 11.19
CA LEU A 110 -3.04 6.90 9.92
C LEU A 110 -3.86 7.59 8.82
N TYR A 111 -5.20 7.52 8.85
CA TYR A 111 -6.04 8.33 7.97
C TYR A 111 -5.87 9.83 8.22
N THR A 112 -5.72 10.25 9.48
CA THR A 112 -5.43 11.66 9.81
C THR A 112 -4.08 12.08 9.25
N ALA A 113 -3.08 11.19 9.31
CA ALA A 113 -1.76 11.42 8.72
C ALA A 113 -1.85 11.58 7.20
N LEU A 114 -2.65 10.75 6.52
CA LEU A 114 -2.91 10.81 5.08
C LEU A 114 -3.49 12.18 4.69
N GLN A 115 -4.51 12.66 5.41
CA GLN A 115 -5.13 13.96 5.18
C GLN A 115 -4.18 15.14 5.45
N SER A 116 -3.21 14.96 6.34
CA SER A 116 -2.23 15.99 6.71
C SER A 116 -0.98 16.01 5.81
N ARG A 117 -0.88 15.10 4.83
CA ARG A 117 0.29 14.93 3.96
C ARG A 117 0.54 16.21 3.14
N ARG A 118 1.43 17.08 3.64
CA ARG A 118 1.88 18.28 2.94
C ARG A 118 3.08 17.97 2.04
N PRO A 119 3.25 18.67 0.90
CA PRO A 119 4.50 18.63 0.15
C PRO A 119 5.68 19.01 1.05
N ALA A 120 6.80 18.31 0.85
CA ALA A 120 7.95 18.21 1.75
C ALA A 120 8.29 19.50 2.54
N ARG A 121 8.10 19.45 3.86
CA ARG A 121 8.67 20.39 4.82
C ARG A 121 10.10 19.95 5.18
N GLU A 122 10.96 20.86 5.66
CA GLU A 122 12.18 20.46 6.39
C GLU A 122 11.76 19.62 7.60
N ALA A 123 12.14 18.35 7.58
CA ALA A 123 11.73 17.38 8.58
C ALA A 123 12.97 16.63 9.12
N THR A 124 12.86 16.19 10.36
CA THR A 124 13.97 15.66 11.15
C THR A 124 14.32 14.24 10.73
N LEU A 125 15.61 13.89 10.78
CA LEU A 125 16.07 12.52 10.54
C LEU A 125 15.51 11.58 11.62
N PRO A 126 15.14 10.33 11.28
CA PRO A 126 14.59 9.39 12.23
C PRO A 126 15.63 8.99 13.29
N ASP A 127 15.32 9.26 14.56
CA ASP A 127 16.06 8.72 15.70
C ASP A 127 15.81 7.21 15.87
N GLN A 128 16.47 6.57 16.84
CA GLN A 128 16.35 5.12 17.05
C GLN A 128 14.93 4.68 17.44
N GLN A 129 14.14 5.54 18.08
CA GLN A 129 12.76 5.22 18.43
C GLN A 129 11.86 5.25 17.20
N ALA A 130 11.99 6.29 16.38
CA ALA A 130 11.32 6.39 15.08
C ALA A 130 11.67 5.19 14.20
N ARG A 131 12.95 4.82 14.09
CA ARG A 131 13.38 3.65 13.30
C ARG A 131 12.68 2.36 13.71
N ARG A 132 12.66 2.03 15.00
CA ARG A 132 11.99 0.82 15.54
C ARG A 132 10.49 0.83 15.27
N MET A 133 9.87 2.00 15.31
CA MET A 133 8.45 2.08 14.98
C MET A 133 8.17 1.88 13.50
N LEU A 134 8.99 2.43 12.61
CA LEU A 134 8.85 2.22 11.17
C LEU A 134 9.11 0.76 10.79
N GLU A 135 10.06 0.10 11.47
CA GLU A 135 10.26 -1.35 11.37
C GLU A 135 9.01 -2.13 11.79
N ARG A 136 8.40 -1.77 12.92
CA ARG A 136 7.15 -2.38 13.38
C ARG A 136 5.99 -2.14 12.42
N ALA A 137 5.91 -0.94 11.83
CA ALA A 137 4.89 -0.60 10.85
C ALA A 137 4.97 -1.52 9.63
N ALA A 138 6.17 -1.78 9.09
CA ALA A 138 6.34 -2.77 8.03
C ALA A 138 5.97 -4.19 8.49
N ALA A 139 6.38 -4.58 9.70
CA ALA A 139 6.15 -5.92 10.24
C ALA A 139 4.66 -6.26 10.42
N ILE A 140 3.81 -5.28 10.76
CA ILE A 140 2.35 -5.47 10.88
C ILE A 140 1.73 -5.90 9.54
N GLU A 141 2.35 -5.53 8.41
CA GLU A 141 1.86 -5.85 7.06
C GLU A 141 2.65 -7.02 6.43
N ASP A 142 3.28 -7.85 7.26
CA ASP A 142 4.14 -8.99 6.87
C ASP A 142 5.31 -8.60 5.96
N ALA A 143 5.90 -7.43 6.18
CA ALA A 143 7.11 -6.97 5.51
C ALA A 143 8.21 -6.59 6.51
N GLN A 144 9.45 -6.49 6.03
CA GLN A 144 10.58 -6.05 6.83
C GLN A 144 11.07 -4.70 6.31
N LEU A 145 11.40 -3.77 7.21
CA LEU A 145 12.09 -2.53 6.88
C LEU A 145 13.56 -2.67 7.29
N THR A 146 14.47 -2.61 6.34
CA THR A 146 15.92 -2.74 6.59
C THR A 146 16.61 -1.42 6.31
N TRP A 147 17.27 -0.85 7.32
CA TRP A 147 18.07 0.37 7.17
C TRP A 147 19.38 0.08 6.45
N LEU A 148 19.71 0.91 5.47
CA LEU A 148 20.98 0.83 4.76
C LEU A 148 22.05 1.64 5.50
N PRO A 149 23.34 1.23 5.41
CA PRO A 149 24.44 1.93 6.09
C PRO A 149 24.71 3.35 5.55
N ILE A 150 24.01 3.76 4.48
CA ILE A 150 24.16 5.05 3.83
C ILE A 150 22.98 5.95 4.25
N GLY A 151 23.18 6.73 5.31
CA GLY A 151 22.24 7.77 5.75
C GLY A 151 20.97 7.25 6.43
N SER A 152 19.81 7.76 6.00
CA SER A 152 18.48 7.38 6.51
C SER A 152 17.65 6.63 5.46
N LEU A 153 18.32 5.94 4.54
CA LEU A 153 17.67 5.13 3.52
C LEU A 153 17.28 3.77 4.10
N ALA A 154 16.11 3.27 3.74
CA ALA A 154 15.62 1.96 4.13
C ALA A 154 14.93 1.26 2.95
N THR A 155 14.92 -0.07 2.98
CA THR A 155 14.23 -0.90 1.99
C THR A 155 13.11 -1.68 2.65
N VAL A 156 11.93 -1.69 2.03
CA VAL A 156 10.82 -2.59 2.40
C VAL A 156 11.00 -3.90 1.63
N VAL A 157 11.02 -5.02 2.34
CA VAL A 157 11.25 -6.36 1.80
C VAL A 157 10.13 -7.29 2.23
N THR A 158 9.56 -8.03 1.28
CA THR A 158 8.56 -9.08 1.51
C THR A 158 9.21 -10.46 1.40
N HIS A 159 8.53 -11.51 1.88
CA HIS A 159 9.07 -12.87 1.90
C HIS A 159 9.36 -13.43 0.50
N GLY A 160 8.55 -13.04 -0.49
CA GLY A 160 8.73 -13.41 -1.89
C GLY A 160 8.68 -12.21 -2.84
N GLY A 161 8.75 -12.54 -4.14
CA GLY A 161 8.65 -11.59 -5.25
C GLY A 161 7.43 -11.83 -6.14
N GLU A 162 6.47 -12.65 -5.70
CA GLU A 162 5.26 -12.94 -6.47
C GLU A 162 4.35 -11.70 -6.57
N PRO A 163 3.38 -11.66 -7.51
CA PRO A 163 2.47 -10.53 -7.63
C PRO A 163 1.80 -10.09 -6.31
N GLY A 164 1.37 -11.04 -5.48
CA GLY A 164 0.79 -10.76 -4.17
C GLY A 164 1.78 -10.12 -3.19
N ASP A 165 3.05 -10.56 -3.19
CA ASP A 165 4.11 -9.95 -2.38
C ASP A 165 4.40 -8.52 -2.81
N GLN A 166 4.36 -8.23 -4.11
CA GLN A 166 4.57 -6.89 -4.63
C GLN A 166 3.46 -5.92 -4.21
N VAL A 167 2.20 -6.38 -4.17
CA VAL A 167 1.08 -5.59 -3.61
C VAL A 167 1.26 -5.41 -2.10
N ARG A 168 1.63 -6.47 -1.38
CA ARG A 168 1.91 -6.40 0.06
C ARG A 168 3.04 -5.43 0.41
N ALA A 169 4.10 -5.38 -0.41
CA ALA A 169 5.17 -4.40 -0.26
C ALA A 169 4.65 -2.96 -0.36
N GLY A 170 3.67 -2.71 -1.23
CA GLY A 170 2.95 -1.44 -1.34
C GLY A 170 2.14 -1.09 -0.09
N ILE A 171 1.42 -2.07 0.46
CA ILE A 171 0.65 -1.91 1.70
C ILE A 171 1.59 -1.52 2.85
N ALA A 172 2.68 -2.27 3.02
CA ALA A 172 3.67 -2.02 4.04
C ALA A 172 4.38 -0.66 3.87
N LEU A 173 4.76 -0.32 2.63
CA LEU A 173 5.37 0.96 2.31
C LEU A 173 4.48 2.13 2.71
N GLU A 174 3.20 2.11 2.36
CA GLU A 174 2.29 3.20 2.68
C GLU A 174 2.04 3.31 4.19
N ARG A 175 1.94 2.18 4.90
CA ARG A 175 1.89 2.19 6.37
C ARG A 175 3.12 2.85 6.98
N VAL A 176 4.32 2.53 6.48
CA VAL A 176 5.58 3.16 6.94
C VAL A 176 5.56 4.67 6.67
N LEU A 177 5.16 5.10 5.48
CA LEU A 177 5.10 6.53 5.11
C LEU A 177 4.10 7.30 5.98
N LEU A 178 2.91 6.75 6.21
CA LEU A 178 1.90 7.37 7.06
C LEU A 178 2.29 7.34 8.54
N THR A 179 2.96 6.28 9.00
CA THR A 179 3.51 6.21 10.37
C THR A 179 4.56 7.29 10.57
N ALA A 180 5.47 7.47 9.60
CA ALA A 180 6.46 8.55 9.63
C ALA A 180 5.78 9.93 9.68
N THR A 181 4.79 10.15 8.82
CA THR A 181 3.99 11.39 8.77
C THR A 181 3.31 11.68 10.11
N SER A 182 2.73 10.67 10.76
CA SER A 182 2.07 10.81 12.07
C SER A 182 3.00 11.21 13.21
N ARG A 183 4.33 11.13 12.99
CA ARG A 183 5.39 11.45 13.96
C ARG A 183 6.30 12.59 13.49
N ASP A 184 5.90 13.33 12.47
CA ASP A 184 6.69 14.43 11.88
C ASP A 184 8.08 13.98 11.38
N VAL A 185 8.23 12.70 11.01
CA VAL A 185 9.45 12.14 10.41
C VAL A 185 9.37 12.26 8.89
N ARG A 186 10.42 12.78 8.25
CA ARG A 186 10.49 12.81 6.78
C ARG A 186 10.63 11.39 6.23
N ALA A 187 9.69 10.98 5.40
CA ALA A 187 9.84 9.78 4.60
C ALA A 187 9.30 10.03 3.19
N GLU A 188 10.05 9.59 2.20
CA GLU A 188 9.68 9.69 0.79
C GLU A 188 10.10 8.38 0.12
N CYS A 189 9.26 7.88 -0.78
CA CYS A 189 9.60 6.70 -1.57
C CYS A 189 10.47 7.12 -2.75
N LEU A 190 11.71 6.66 -2.80
CA LEU A 190 12.56 6.77 -3.98
C LEU A 190 12.29 5.56 -4.90
N ASN A 191 11.61 5.78 -6.01
CA ASN A 191 11.17 4.73 -6.94
C ASN A 191 12.06 4.57 -8.19
N TYR A 192 13.05 5.45 -8.42
CA TYR A 192 13.99 5.36 -9.56
C TYR A 192 14.79 4.04 -9.61
N THR A 193 14.87 3.29 -8.50
CA THR A 193 15.63 2.03 -8.39
C THR A 193 14.81 0.79 -8.71
N LEU A 194 13.47 0.87 -8.78
CA LEU A 194 12.59 -0.29 -8.99
C LEU A 194 12.72 -0.91 -10.39
N ILE A 195 13.21 -0.15 -11.38
CA ILE A 195 13.38 -0.58 -12.76
C ILE A 195 14.67 -1.41 -12.95
N ARG A 196 15.69 -1.25 -12.09
CA ARG A 196 17.03 -1.86 -12.30
C ARG A 196 17.29 -3.18 -11.58
N PHE A 197 16.53 -3.53 -10.55
CA PHE A 197 16.77 -4.73 -9.73
C PHE A 197 15.70 -5.83 -9.91
N GLY A 198 15.03 -5.86 -11.07
CA GLY A 198 14.00 -6.85 -11.40
C GLY A 198 14.44 -7.92 -12.40
N GLU A 199 15.61 -7.81 -13.01
CA GLU A 199 16.08 -8.84 -13.94
C GLU A 199 16.58 -10.06 -13.16
N PRO A 200 16.06 -11.27 -13.43
CA PRO A 200 16.65 -12.47 -12.88
C PRO A 200 18.10 -12.56 -13.38
N THR A 201 19.05 -12.76 -12.47
CA THR A 201 20.41 -13.12 -12.85
C THR A 201 20.35 -14.40 -13.68
N THR A 202 20.50 -14.30 -14.99
CA THR A 202 20.70 -15.47 -15.83
C THR A 202 22.01 -16.11 -15.40
N ASN A 203 21.92 -17.16 -14.58
CA ASN A 203 23.06 -18.02 -14.31
C ASN A 203 23.50 -18.62 -15.64
N GLY A 204 24.58 -18.08 -16.20
CA GLY A 204 25.28 -18.66 -17.33
C GLY A 204 25.69 -20.08 -16.97
N ARG A 205 25.04 -21.07 -17.59
CA ARG A 205 25.60 -22.41 -17.69
C ARG A 205 26.78 -22.31 -18.63
N SER A 206 27.98 -22.30 -18.06
CA SER A 206 29.22 -22.64 -18.75
C SER A 206 29.08 -24.05 -19.31
N SER A 207 29.15 -24.19 -20.63
CA SER A 207 29.45 -25.44 -21.34
C SER A 207 30.85 -25.34 -21.89
#